data_AF-A0A926B2X4-F1
#
_entry.id   AF-A0A926B2X4-F1
#
_cell.length_a   1.000
_cell.length_b   1.000
_cell.length_c   1.000
_cell.angle_alpha   90.00
_cell.angle_beta   90.00
_cell.angle_gamma   90.00
#
_symmetry.space_group_name_H-M   'P 1'
#
loop_
_entity.id
_entity.type
_entity.pdbx_description
1 polymer ?
#
loop_
_entity_poly.entity_id
_entity_poly.type
_entity_poly.pdbx_seq_one_letter_code
_entity_poly.pdbx_strand_id
1 'polypeptide(L)' 'MTTLYIDADACPVKDDALEIAQRHSAPCVIVSNGGMRPSRYPGARIVTV' A
#
# COMPACT_ATOMS: atom_id res chain seq x y z
N MET A 1 -2.67 3.07 -17.14
CA MET A 1 -2.27 2.24 -15.97
C MET A 1 -2.20 3.16 -14.78
N THR A 2 -2.96 2.87 -13.72
CA THR A 2 -3.07 3.73 -12.53
C THR A 2 -2.34 3.05 -11.38
N THR A 3 -1.46 3.79 -10.69
CA THR A 3 -0.74 3.32 -9.50
C THR A 3 -1.35 3.96 -8.26
N LEU A 4 -1.70 3.14 -7.28
CA LEU A 4 -2.24 3.60 -6.00
C LEU A 4 -1.09 3.86 -5.02
N TYR A 5 -1.02 5.08 -4.49
CA TYR A 5 -0.09 5.47 -3.43
C TYR A 5 -0.87 5.58 -2.12
N ILE A 6 -0.38 4.90 -1.08
CA ILE A 6 -1.01 4.86 0.24
C ILE A 6 -0.03 5.38 1.28
N ASP A 7 -0.44 6.41 2.03
CA ASP A 7 0.25 6.82 3.25
C ASP A 7 -0.09 5.85 4.39
N ALA A 8 0.89 5.09 4.85
CA ALA A 8 0.68 4.09 5.90
C ALA A 8 0.63 4.63 7.32
N ASP A 9 1.04 5.88 7.55
CA ASP A 9 1.13 6.43 8.90
C ASP A 9 -0.20 7.01 9.36
N ALA A 10 -1.08 7.38 8.41
CA ALA A 10 -2.32 8.07 8.70
C ALA A 10 -3.57 7.48 8.02
N CYS A 11 -3.44 6.56 7.05
CA CYS A 11 -4.60 6.06 6.31
C CYS A 11 -5.42 5.04 7.13
N PRO A 12 -6.67 5.36 7.52
CA PRO A 12 -7.50 4.45 8.31
C PRO A 12 -8.06 3.28 7.50
N VAL A 13 -7.97 3.34 6.17
CA VAL A 13 -8.53 2.36 5.21
C VAL A 13 -7.45 1.66 4.39
N LYS A 14 -6.21 1.61 4.91
CA LYS A 14 -5.06 1.01 4.20
C LYS A 14 -5.35 -0.43 3.74
N ASP A 15 -5.93 -1.24 4.60
CA ASP A 15 -6.16 -2.67 4.31
C ASP A 15 -7.25 -2.85 3.24
N ASP A 16 -8.34 -2.08 3.32
CA ASP A 16 -9.38 -2.05 2.28
C ASP A 16 -8.82 -1.57 0.94
N ALA A 17 -7.98 -0.53 0.95
CA ALA A 17 -7.35 0.00 -0.25
C ALA A 17 -6.44 -1.04 -0.93
N LEU A 18 -5.70 -1.83 -0.15
CA LEU A 18 -4.89 -2.94 -0.66
C LEU A 18 -5.75 -4.05 -1.26
N GLU A 19 -6.87 -4.40 -0.62
CA GLU A 19 -7.81 -5.39 -1.14
C GLU A 19 -8.42 -4.96 -2.48
N ILE A 20 -8.87 -3.70 -2.58
CA ILE A 20 -9.42 -3.16 -3.83
C ILE A 20 -8.35 -3.14 -4.92
N ALA A 21 -7.12 -2.72 -4.62
CA ALA A 21 -6.05 -2.74 -5.60
C ALA A 21 -5.72 -4.15 -6.10
N GLN A 22 -5.77 -5.15 -5.21
CA GLN A 22 -5.63 -6.56 -5.60
C GLN A 22 -6.73 -6.98 -6.58
N ARG A 23 -7.99 -6.66 -6.28
CA ARG A 23 -9.14 -7.00 -7.16
C ARG A 23 -9.00 -6.38 -8.56
N HIS A 24 -8.42 -5.19 -8.64
CA HIS A 24 -8.22 -4.48 -9.92
C HIS A 24 -6.85 -4.77 -10.58
N SER A 25 -6.01 -5.64 -10.01
CA SER A 25 -4.62 -5.84 -10.45
C SER A 25 -3.85 -4.52 -10.59
N ALA A 26 -4.16 -3.56 -9.71
CA ALA A 26 -3.55 -2.24 -9.72
C ALA A 26 -2.24 -2.25 -8.92
N PRO A 27 -1.14 -1.70 -9.47
CA PRO A 27 0.11 -1.54 -8.70
C PRO A 27 -0.10 -0.66 -7.46
N CYS A 28 0.49 -1.06 -6.34
CA CYS A 28 0.42 -0.34 -5.06
C CYS A 28 1.79 0.03 -4.52
N VAL A 29 1.90 1.26 -4.01
CA VAL A 29 3.06 1.77 -3.29
C VAL A 29 2.60 2.26 -1.93
N ILE A 30 3.14 1.65 -0.87
CA ILE A 30 2.86 2.05 0.51
C ILE A 30 4.04 2.89 1.00
N VAL A 31 3.78 4.13 1.42
CA VAL A 31 4.77 5.10 1.89
C VAL A 31 4.63 5.28 3.39
N SER A 32 5.75 5.27 4.13
CA SER A 32 5.77 5.52 5.58
C SER A 32 7.02 6.29 5.97
N ASN A 33 6.94 7.11 7.01
CA ASN A 33 8.05 7.81 7.64
C ASN A 33 8.81 6.93 8.67
N GLY A 34 8.48 5.63 8.77
CA GLY A 34 9.04 4.73 9.77
C GLY A 34 9.11 3.26 9.34
N GLY A 35 9.59 2.41 10.26
CA GLY A 35 9.71 0.97 10.02
C GLY A 35 8.34 0.29 9.96
N MET A 36 7.89 -0.06 8.75
CA MET A 36 6.68 -0.86 8.56
C MET A 36 6.98 -2.36 8.54
N ARG A 37 6.12 -3.15 9.19
CA ARG A 37 6.09 -4.60 8.96
C ARG A 37 5.73 -4.86 7.49
N PRO A 38 6.43 -5.79 6.81
CA PRO A 38 6.12 -6.13 5.42
C PRO A 38 4.65 -6.48 5.24
N SER A 39 4.04 -5.91 4.20
CA SER A 39 2.66 -6.24 3.81
C SER A 39 2.58 -7.71 3.44
N ARG A 40 1.49 -8.38 3.81
CA ARG A 40 1.20 -9.75 3.35
C ARG A 40 0.78 -9.80 1.89
N TYR A 41 0.49 -8.64 1.28
CA TYR A 41 0.11 -8.55 -0.12
C TYR A 41 1.36 -8.57 -1.02
N PRO A 42 1.53 -9.58 -1.90
CA PRO A 42 2.73 -9.72 -2.73
C PRO A 42 2.96 -8.56 -3.71
N GLY A 43 1.89 -7.84 -4.08
CA GLY A 43 1.98 -6.70 -5.01
C GLY A 43 2.25 -5.35 -4.34
N ALA A 44 2.42 -5.30 -3.01
CA ALA A 44 2.73 -4.07 -2.30
C ALA A 44 4.24 -3.80 -2.34
N ARG A 45 4.62 -2.62 -2.84
CA ARG A 45 5.97 -2.08 -2.66
C ARG A 45 5.99 -1.10 -1.50
N ILE A 46 6.89 -1.31 -0.55
CA ILE A 46 7.08 -0.41 0.60
C ILE A 46 8.18 0.60 0.29
N VAL A 47 7.92 1.87 0.58
CA VAL A 47 8.89 2.96 0.51
C VAL A 47 8.94 3.63 1.89
N THR A 48 10.12 3.67 2.48
CA THR A 48 10.37 4.42 3.71
C THR A 48 11.09 5.72 3.36
N VAL A 49 10.61 6.85 3.89
CA VAL A 49 11.17 8.20 3.71
C VAL A 49 11.60 8.81 5.03
#